data_AF-A0A4R7C8M1-F1
#
_entry.id   AF-A0A4R7C8M1-F1
#
_cell.length_a   1.000
_cell.length_b   1.000
_cell.length_c   1.000
_cell.angle_alpha   90.00
_cell.angle_beta   90.00
_cell.angle_gamma   90.00
#
_symmetry.space_group_name_H-M   'P 1'
#
loop_
_entity.id
_entity.type
_entity.pdbx_description
1 polymer ?
#
loop_
_entity_poly.entity_id
_entity_poly.type
_entity_poly.pdbx_seq_one_letter_code
_entity_poly.pdbx_strand_id
1 'polypeptide(L)'
;MSPVRQPRLRREEASAYLLSHHDLKYSARTLAKLAVIGGGPPMEYAGRFPLYPQDGLDAWAAAKISPRVSSTSELRALRAA
;
A
#
# COMPACT_ATOMS: atom_id res chain seq x y z
N MET A 1 -5.08 -21.44 18.88
CA MET A 1 -4.39 -20.94 17.66
C MET A 1 -3.57 -19.73 18.08
N SER A 2 -2.23 -19.81 18.02
CA SER A 2 -1.39 -18.65 18.25
C SER A 2 -1.65 -17.62 17.14
N PRO A 3 -1.81 -16.32 17.45
CA PRO A 3 -1.95 -15.32 16.41
C PRO A 3 -0.69 -15.35 15.54
N VAL A 4 -0.84 -15.61 14.24
CA VAL A 4 0.24 -15.50 13.26
C VAL A 4 0.70 -14.05 13.31
N ARG A 5 1.90 -13.81 13.85
CA ARG A 5 2.48 -12.48 13.88
C ARG A 5 2.71 -12.04 12.44
N GLN A 6 1.97 -11.03 11.99
CA GLN A 6 2.23 -10.45 10.69
C GLN A 6 3.55 -9.66 10.71
N PRO A 7 4.42 -9.81 9.70
CA PRO A 7 5.63 -9.03 9.58
C PRO A 7 5.34 -7.53 9.56
N ARG A 8 6.19 -6.76 10.24
CA ARG A 8 6.20 -5.30 10.22
C ARG A 8 7.41 -4.83 9.44
N LEU A 9 7.16 -4.26 8.28
CA LEU A 9 8.20 -3.93 7.31
C LEU A 9 8.70 -2.49 7.51
N ARG A 10 10.00 -2.27 7.39
CA ARG A 10 10.56 -0.92 7.24
C ARG A 10 10.17 -0.37 5.87
N ARG A 11 10.34 0.94 5.68
CA ARG A 11 9.91 1.61 4.44
C ARG A 11 10.56 1.08 3.15
N GLU A 12 11.83 0.68 3.20
CA GLU A 12 12.53 0.02 2.08
C GLU A 12 11.89 -1.34 1.76
N GLU A 13 11.62 -2.14 2.80
CA GLU A 13 11.00 -3.45 2.67
C GLU A 13 9.55 -3.32 2.17
N ALA A 14 8.80 -2.33 2.66
CA ALA A 14 7.46 -2.03 2.17
C ALA A 14 7.46 -1.63 0.68
N SER A 15 8.46 -0.86 0.24
CA SER A 15 8.65 -0.52 -1.18
C SER A 15 8.90 -1.78 -2.03
N ALA A 16 9.79 -2.67 -1.57
CA ALA A 16 10.07 -3.93 -2.26
C ALA A 16 8.86 -4.89 -2.24
N TYR A 17 8.12 -4.91 -1.14
CA TYR A 17 6.92 -5.73 -0.96
C TYR A 17 5.82 -5.30 -1.93
N LEU A 18 5.50 -4.00 -2.00
CA LEU A 18 4.50 -3.47 -2.93
C LEU A 18 4.84 -3.78 -4.39
N LEU A 19 6.12 -3.74 -4.75
CA LEU A 19 6.56 -4.10 -6.09
C LEU A 19 6.42 -5.61 -6.36
N SER A 20 6.87 -6.46 -5.44
CA SER A 20 6.93 -7.91 -5.64
C SER A 20 5.57 -8.61 -5.52
N HIS A 21 4.66 -8.11 -4.68
CA HIS A 21 3.38 -8.77 -4.38
C HIS A 21 2.19 -8.12 -5.09
N HIS A 22 2.28 -6.83 -5.43
CA HIS A 22 1.17 -6.06 -6.01
C HIS A 22 1.52 -5.35 -7.31
N ASP A 23 2.74 -5.53 -7.84
CA ASP A 23 3.25 -4.82 -9.04
C ASP A 23 3.19 -3.28 -8.91
N LEU A 24 3.15 -2.75 -7.68
CA LEU A 24 3.04 -1.33 -7.40
C LEU A 24 4.41 -0.72 -7.12
N LYS A 25 4.97 -0.02 -8.11
CA LYS A 25 6.28 0.64 -7.99
C LYS A 25 6.21 1.96 -7.20
N TYR A 26 6.36 1.87 -5.89
CA TYR A 26 6.56 3.04 -5.00
C TYR A 26 7.96 3.05 -4.42
N SER A 27 8.70 4.14 -4.59
CA SER A 27 9.98 4.30 -3.89
C SER A 27 9.76 4.57 -2.40
N ALA A 28 10.72 4.20 -1.54
CA ALA A 28 10.67 4.55 -0.13
C ALA A 28 10.55 6.07 0.09
N ARG A 29 11.16 6.91 -0.76
CA ARG A 29 10.97 8.37 -0.72
C ARG A 29 9.51 8.77 -0.98
N THR A 30 8.86 8.12 -1.93
CA THR A 30 7.42 8.34 -2.21
C THR A 30 6.58 7.92 -1.01
N LEU A 31 6.86 6.77 -0.40
CA LEU A 31 6.16 6.32 0.81
C LEU A 31 6.38 7.26 2.00
N ALA A 32 7.58 7.84 2.14
CA ALA A 32 7.86 8.84 3.17
C ALA A 32 7.08 10.13 2.93
N LYS A 33 6.97 10.56 1.66
CA LYS A 33 6.12 11.70 1.30
C LYS A 33 4.66 11.40 1.64
N LEU A 34 4.12 10.26 1.22
CA LEU A 34 2.74 9.83 1.47
C LEU A 34 2.42 9.68 2.96
N ALA A 35 3.41 9.30 3.78
CA ALA A 35 3.27 9.26 5.23
C ALA A 35 3.03 10.66 5.84
N VAL A 36 3.53 11.72 5.21
CA VAL A 36 3.37 13.11 5.68
C VAL A 36 2.12 13.77 5.09
N ILE A 37 1.92 13.63 3.77
CA ILE A 37 0.81 14.31 3.08
C ILE A 37 -0.52 13.53 3.14
N GLY A 38 -0.48 12.28 3.58
CA GLY A 38 -1.62 11.36 3.53
C GLY A 38 -1.74 10.59 2.21
N GLY A 39 -2.66 9.61 2.18
CA GLY A 39 -2.95 8.78 1.00
C GLY A 39 -2.00 7.60 0.79
N GLY A 40 -1.06 7.36 1.71
CA GLY A 40 -0.20 6.18 1.77
C GLY A 40 -0.79 5.01 2.56
N PRO A 41 -0.09 3.86 2.58
CA PRO A 41 -0.49 2.73 3.39
C PRO A 41 -0.42 3.06 4.89
N PRO A 42 -1.23 2.41 5.73
CA PRO A 42 -1.20 2.61 7.17
C PRO A 42 0.17 2.25 7.74
N MET A 43 0.57 2.97 8.79
CA MET A 43 1.85 2.79 9.45
C MET A 43 1.68 2.79 10.97
N GLU A 44 2.43 1.91 11.62
CA GLU A 44 2.63 1.88 13.07
C GLU A 44 3.99 2.50 13.38
N TYR A 45 4.22 2.91 14.63
CA TYR A 45 5.50 3.48 15.05
C TYR A 45 6.18 2.63 16.12
N ALA A 46 7.44 2.30 15.87
CA ALA A 46 8.36 1.82 16.89
C ALA A 46 9.37 2.94 17.21
N GLY A 47 9.02 3.77 18.20
CA GLY A 47 9.72 5.02 18.48
C GLY A 47 9.63 5.97 17.28
N ARG A 48 10.78 6.39 16.74
CA ARG A 48 10.83 7.26 15.55
C ARG A 48 10.70 6.54 14.21
N PHE A 49 10.69 5.20 14.22
CA PHE A 49 10.73 4.41 13.00
C PHE A 49 9.32 3.97 12.58
N PRO A 50 8.87 4.36 11.38
CA PRO A 50 7.60 3.90 10.83
C PRO A 50 7.73 2.47 10.33
N LEU A 51 6.75 1.66 10.70
CA LEU A 51 6.61 0.25 10.35
C LEU A 51 5.31 0.06 9.57
N TYR A 52 5.37 -0.74 8.52
CA TYR A 52 4.24 -1.03 7.64
C TYR A 52 3.82 -2.48 7.87
N PRO A 53 2.67 -2.73 8.50
CA PRO A 53 2.13 -4.08 8.59
C PRO A 53 1.73 -4.59 7.20
N GLN A 54 1.94 -5.88 6.96
CA GLN A 54 1.69 -6.50 5.65
C GLN A 54 0.22 -6.42 5.23
N ASP A 55 -0.73 -6.72 6.13
CA ASP A 55 -2.17 -6.57 5.85
C ASP A 55 -2.54 -5.14 5.43
N GLY A 56 -1.91 -4.15 6.05
CA GLY A 56 -2.14 -2.75 5.75
C GLY A 56 -1.63 -2.36 4.37
N LEU A 57 -0.48 -2.92 3.96
CA LEU A 57 0.04 -2.76 2.60
C LEU A 57 -0.86 -3.43 1.57
N ASP A 58 -1.33 -4.64 1.87
CA ASP A 58 -2.23 -5.40 0.98
C ASP A 58 -3.57 -4.69 0.79
N ALA A 59 -4.20 -4.26 1.88
CA ALA A 59 -5.47 -3.55 1.83
C ALA A 59 -5.34 -2.21 1.08
N TRP A 60 -4.26 -1.48 1.31
CA TRP A 60 -4.00 -0.23 0.61
C TRP A 60 -3.73 -0.45 -0.89
N ALA A 61 -2.96 -1.49 -1.24
CA ALA A 61 -2.69 -1.84 -2.63
C ALA A 61 -3.97 -2.26 -3.36
N ALA A 62 -4.78 -3.12 -2.74
CA ALA A 62 -6.06 -3.56 -3.28
C ALA A 62 -7.02 -2.38 -3.52
N ALA A 63 -7.06 -1.41 -2.61
CA ALA A 63 -7.88 -0.21 -2.78
C ALA A 63 -7.40 0.72 -3.92
N LYS A 64 -6.13 0.62 -4.34
CA LYS A 64 -5.58 1.41 -5.46
C LYS A 64 -5.89 0.79 -6.82
N ILE A 65 -5.98 -0.53 -6.89
CA ILE A 65 -6.19 -1.25 -8.13
C ILE A 65 -7.69 -1.21 -8.44
N SER A 66 -8.05 -0.58 -9.57
CA SER A 66 -9.45 -0.59 -10.00
C SER A 66 -9.89 -2.02 -10.35
N PRO A 67 -11.20 -2.31 -10.31
CA PRO A 67 -11.73 -3.51 -10.93
C PRO A 67 -11.27 -3.65 -12.40
N ARG A 68 -11.27 -4.88 -12.90
CA ARG A 68 -10.98 -5.13 -14.31
C ARG A 68 -12.05 -4.46 -15.16
N VAL A 69 -11.60 -3.64 -16.10
CA VAL A 69 -12.44 -2.95 -17.08
C VAL A 69 -12.04 -3.37 -18.47
N SER A 70 -13.01 -3.37 -19.40
CA SER A 70 -12.76 -3.66 -20.82
C SER A 70 -12.37 -2.41 -21.61
N SER A 71 -12.63 -1.21 -21.08
CA SER A 71 -12.31 0.06 -21.74
C SER A 71 -11.98 1.20 -20.77
N THR A 72 -11.31 2.24 -21.28
CA THR A 72 -11.01 3.46 -20.52
C THR A 72 -12.28 4.28 -20.22
N SER A 73 -13.28 4.23 -21.10
CA SER A 73 -14.59 4.84 -20.88
C SER A 73 -15.32 4.19 -19.70
N GLU A 74 -15.29 2.86 -19.62
CA GLU A 74 -15.85 2.10 -18.50
C GLU A 74 -15.17 2.48 -17.17
N LEU A 75 -13.84 2.60 -17.15
CA LEU A 75 -13.11 3.07 -15.97
C LEU A 75 -13.51 4.48 -15.53
N ARG A 76 -13.72 5.40 -16.49
CA ARG A 76 -14.18 6.76 -16.17
C ARG A 76 -15.59 6.74 -15.58
N ALA A 77 -16.50 5.94 -16.14
CA ALA A 77 -17.85 5.79 -15.61
C ALA A 77 -17.84 5.22 -14.18
N LEU A 78 -17.02 4.20 -13.90
CA LEU A 78 -16.87 3.63 -12.56
C LEU A 78 -16.33 4.62 -11.53
N ARG A 79 -15.50 5.57 -11.94
CA ARG A 79 -14.96 6.61 -11.04
C ARG A 79 -15.91 7.79 -10.81
N ALA A 80 -16.92 7.94 -11.66
CA ALA A 80 -17.91 9.02 -11.59
C ALA A 80 -19.19 8.61 -10.86
N ALA A 81 -19.39 7.30 -10.64
CA ALA A 81 -20.45 6.73 -9.82
C ALA A 81 -20.07 6.73 -8.34
#